data_AF-A0A1H9ZD14-F1
#
_entry.id   AF-A0A1H9ZD14-F1
#
_cell.length_a   1.000
_cell.length_b   1.000
_cell.length_c   1.000
_cell.angle_alpha   90.00
_cell.angle_beta   90.00
_cell.angle_gamma   90.00
#
_symmetry.space_group_name_H-M   'P 1'
#
loop_
_entity.id
_entity.type
_entity.pdbx_description
1 polymer ?
#
loop_
_entity_poly.entity_id
_entity_poly.type
_entity_poly.pdbx_seq_one_letter_code
_entity_poly.pdbx_strand_id
1 'polypeptide(L)'
;MTTEFNVLPHSIRSKEALQKITSLDRKNNYTIDQKVFYPYQFVSYHIKVKTFLVKEGYLGCTIDMISGRESVIDSKPTFFKKTLCKKERIQPVLTREKAEKQAIQYFQRQTAKRLKFLALPRYSLTDSHLFYRPYWIISSKNHRFIVDGLSGRFHPLT
;
A
#
# COMPACT_ATOMS: atom_id res chain seq x y z
N MET A 1 16.07 5.22 -18.84
CA MET A 1 14.65 5.61 -18.98
C MET A 1 14.11 5.99 -17.62
N THR A 2 13.81 7.27 -17.43
CA THR A 2 13.14 7.81 -16.24
C THR A 2 11.64 7.71 -16.46
N THR A 3 10.95 6.94 -15.63
CA THR A 3 9.50 6.77 -15.70
C THR A 3 8.88 7.49 -14.50
N GLU A 4 7.81 8.23 -14.77
CA GLU A 4 7.05 8.93 -13.75
C GLU A 4 6.04 7.98 -13.10
N PHE A 5 5.98 7.97 -11.78
CA PHE A 5 5.09 7.11 -11.02
C PHE A 5 4.22 7.93 -10.04
N ASN A 6 3.07 7.37 -9.69
CA ASN A 6 2.29 7.85 -8.55
C ASN A 6 3.03 7.49 -7.25
N VAL A 7 3.17 8.45 -6.36
CA VAL A 7 3.81 8.27 -5.06
C VAL A 7 2.94 8.88 -3.97
N LEU A 8 2.87 8.23 -2.81
CA LEU A 8 2.23 8.81 -1.63
C LEU A 8 3.12 9.90 -1.02
N PRO A 9 2.53 11.04 -0.58
CA PRO A 9 3.29 12.09 0.10
C PRO A 9 4.02 11.50 1.31
N HIS A 10 5.33 11.74 1.40
CA HIS A 10 6.07 11.39 2.62
C HIS A 10 6.07 12.58 3.56
N SER A 11 5.79 12.33 4.82
CA SER A 11 5.87 13.30 5.91
C SER A 11 7.19 13.18 6.67
N ILE A 12 7.72 11.95 6.78
CA ILE A 12 8.88 11.66 7.62
C ILE A 12 10.18 11.86 6.84
N ARG A 13 11.03 12.74 7.37
CA ARG A 13 12.39 12.98 6.85
C ARG A 13 13.36 11.90 7.32
N SER A 14 14.45 11.69 6.59
CA SER A 14 15.47 10.68 6.94
C SER A 14 16.03 10.85 8.36
N LYS A 15 16.32 12.08 8.78
CA LYS A 15 16.81 12.40 10.13
C LYS A 15 15.80 12.00 11.22
N GLU A 16 14.52 12.23 10.99
CA GLU A 16 13.44 11.87 11.92
C GLU A 16 13.28 10.35 12.02
N ALA A 17 13.30 9.66 10.87
CA ALA A 17 13.29 8.20 10.84
C ALA A 17 14.49 7.60 11.60
N LEU A 18 15.69 8.17 11.40
CA LEU A 18 16.89 7.75 12.11
C LEU A 18 16.78 7.98 13.61
N GLN A 19 16.38 9.19 14.03
CA GLN A 19 16.20 9.53 15.44
C GLN A 19 15.23 8.58 16.14
N LYS A 20 14.17 8.15 15.45
CA LYS A 20 13.18 7.21 16.00
C LYS A 20 13.76 5.82 16.25
N ILE A 21 14.67 5.33 15.41
CA ILE A 21 15.34 4.04 15.63
C ILE A 21 16.43 4.17 16.70
N THR A 22 17.26 5.22 16.63
CA THR A 22 18.32 5.47 17.61
C THR A 22 17.79 5.70 19.02
N SER A 23 16.58 6.27 19.19
CA SER A 23 15.99 6.48 20.51
C SER A 23 15.57 5.19 21.21
N LEU A 24 15.27 4.13 20.45
CA LEU A 24 14.92 2.81 20.98
C LEU A 24 16.13 2.04 21.47
N ASP A 25 17.28 2.28 20.83
CA ASP A 25 18.51 1.58 21.11
C ASP A 25 19.72 2.49 20.87
N ARG A 26 20.15 3.14 21.95
CA ARG A 26 21.29 4.07 21.93
C ARG A 26 22.65 3.37 21.91
N LYS A 27 22.70 2.03 22.05
CA LYS A 27 23.96 1.28 22.10
C LYS A 27 24.49 0.96 20.71
N ASN A 28 23.63 0.99 19.69
CA ASN A 28 24.00 0.72 18.31
C ASN A 28 24.12 2.02 17.50
N ASN A 29 25.09 2.03 16.60
CA ASN A 29 25.27 3.11 15.63
C ASN A 29 24.41 2.82 14.39
N TYR A 30 23.30 3.52 14.28
CA TYR A 30 22.38 3.40 13.14
C TYR A 30 22.71 4.40 12.04
N THR A 31 22.54 3.98 10.79
CA THR A 31 22.69 4.82 9.60
C THR A 31 21.51 4.62 8.64
N ILE A 32 21.20 5.64 7.85
CA ILE A 32 20.27 5.50 6.72
C ILE A 32 21.00 4.84 5.57
N ASP A 33 20.59 3.64 5.19
CA ASP A 33 21.15 2.95 4.01
C ASP A 33 20.65 3.63 2.74
N GLN A 34 19.32 3.72 2.62
CA GLN A 34 18.66 4.17 1.40
C GLN A 34 17.18 4.50 1.64
N LYS A 35 16.62 5.28 0.71
CA LYS A 35 15.17 5.40 0.53
C LYS A 35 14.71 4.37 -0.49
N VAL A 36 13.64 3.65 -0.18
CA VAL A 36 13.01 2.72 -1.12
C VAL A 36 11.55 3.08 -1.34
N PHE A 37 11.09 2.84 -2.56
CA PHE A 37 9.71 3.03 -2.99
C PHE A 37 9.10 1.65 -3.20
N TYR A 38 8.15 1.29 -2.35
CA TYR A 38 7.52 -0.02 -2.33
C TYR A 38 6.17 0.00 -3.08
N PRO A 39 5.90 -0.94 -4.00
CA PRO A 39 4.75 -0.87 -4.89
C PRO A 39 3.46 -1.39 -4.24
N TYR A 40 2.37 -0.66 -4.48
CA TYR A 40 1.00 -1.03 -4.13
C TYR A 40 0.07 -0.74 -5.29
N GLN A 41 -1.00 -1.52 -5.45
CA GLN A 41 -2.10 -1.19 -6.34
C GLN A 41 -3.26 -0.66 -5.51
N PHE A 42 -3.73 0.54 -5.80
CA PHE A 42 -5.04 1.01 -5.34
C PHE A 42 -6.10 0.55 -6.33
N VAL A 43 -7.18 -0.03 -5.83
CA VAL A 43 -8.34 -0.44 -6.63
C VAL A 43 -9.62 0.00 -5.93
N SER A 44 -10.54 0.59 -6.71
CA SER A 44 -11.87 0.95 -6.24
C SER A 44 -12.94 0.38 -7.16
N TYR A 45 -14.02 -0.11 -6.55
CA TYR A 45 -15.20 -0.59 -7.25
C TYR A 45 -16.45 0.12 -6.75
N HIS A 46 -17.37 0.39 -7.69
CA HIS A 46 -18.76 0.61 -7.37
C HIS A 46 -19.45 -0.74 -7.21
N ILE A 47 -20.13 -0.95 -6.08
CA ILE A 47 -20.90 -2.16 -5.79
C ILE A 47 -22.40 -1.83 -5.83
N LYS A 48 -23.18 -2.66 -6.52
CA LYS A 48 -24.64 -2.66 -6.45
C LYS A 48 -25.14 -4.00 -5.94
N VAL A 49 -25.91 -3.97 -4.86
CA VAL A 49 -26.47 -5.14 -4.18
C VAL A 49 -27.98 -5.08 -4.21
N LYS A 50 -28.62 -6.14 -4.70
CA LYS A 50 -30.07 -6.32 -4.54
C LYS A 50 -30.36 -7.09 -3.24
N THR A 51 -30.95 -6.38 -2.28
CA THR A 51 -31.63 -6.98 -1.11
C THR A 51 -33.13 -6.71 -1.23
N PHE A 52 -33.88 -6.66 -0.13
CA PHE A 52 -35.26 -6.11 -0.14
C PHE A 52 -35.32 -4.68 -0.67
N LEU A 53 -34.24 -3.91 -0.49
CA LEU A 53 -33.98 -2.63 -1.15
C LEU A 53 -32.67 -2.72 -1.96
N VAL A 54 -32.54 -1.91 -3.01
CA VAL A 54 -31.25 -1.77 -3.72
C VAL A 54 -30.31 -0.96 -2.85
N LYS A 55 -29.13 -1.51 -2.56
CA LYS A 55 -28.03 -0.80 -1.88
C LYS A 55 -26.86 -0.66 -2.83
N GLU A 56 -26.26 0.52 -2.87
CA GLU A 56 -25.05 0.76 -3.66
C GLU A 56 -24.03 1.59 -2.87
N GLY A 57 -22.78 1.54 -3.30
CA GLY A 57 -21.68 2.25 -2.66
C GLY A 57 -20.33 1.97 -3.30
N TYR A 58 -19.27 2.54 -2.74
CA TYR A 58 -17.91 2.34 -3.20
C TYR A 58 -17.10 1.52 -2.21
N LEU A 59 -16.26 0.64 -2.74
CA LEU A 59 -15.31 -0.16 -1.97
C LEU A 59 -13.90 0.09 -2.51
N GLY A 60 -13.00 0.53 -1.64
CA GLY A 60 -11.59 0.75 -1.95
C GLY A 60 -10.70 -0.23 -1.20
N CYS A 61 -9.65 -0.69 -1.86
CA CYS A 61 -8.57 -1.43 -1.18
C CYS A 61 -7.22 -1.09 -1.80
N THR A 62 -6.17 -1.41 -1.05
CA THR A 62 -4.81 -1.47 -1.55
C THR A 62 -4.33 -2.92 -1.55
N ILE A 63 -3.54 -3.29 -2.55
CA ILE A 63 -2.91 -4.59 -2.68
C ILE A 63 -1.40 -4.38 -2.67
N ASP A 64 -0.71 -5.06 -1.77
CA ASP A 64 0.74 -5.17 -1.79
C ASP A 64 1.17 -5.90 -3.08
N MET A 65 1.90 -5.23 -3.96
CA MET A 65 2.27 -5.78 -5.27
C MET A 65 3.42 -6.78 -5.24
N ILE A 66 3.95 -7.07 -4.06
CA ILE A 66 4.95 -8.11 -3.81
C ILE A 66 4.27 -9.33 -3.17
N SER A 67 3.55 -9.13 -2.06
CA SER A 67 2.97 -10.25 -1.29
C SER A 67 1.53 -10.61 -1.68
N GLY A 68 0.83 -9.72 -2.38
CA GLY A 68 -0.59 -9.87 -2.72
C GLY A 68 -1.56 -9.64 -1.57
N ARG A 69 -1.09 -9.15 -0.42
CA ARG A 69 -1.93 -8.86 0.74
C ARG A 69 -2.84 -7.66 0.45
N GLU A 70 -4.13 -7.85 0.73
CA GLU A 70 -5.15 -6.81 0.56
C GLU A 70 -5.42 -6.06 1.88
N SER A 71 -5.65 -4.76 1.79
CA SER A 71 -6.11 -3.93 2.91
C SER A 71 -7.23 -3.01 2.46
N VAL A 72 -8.36 -3.00 3.19
CA VAL A 72 -9.41 -1.98 3.00
C VAL A 72 -8.82 -0.60 3.25
N ILE A 73 -9.32 0.39 2.52
CA ILE A 73 -9.07 1.80 2.80
C ILE A 73 -10.39 2.55 2.87
N ASP A 74 -10.44 3.56 3.73
CA ASP A 74 -11.64 4.37 3.93
C ASP A 74 -11.78 5.49 2.90
N SER A 75 -10.65 5.93 2.32
CA SER A 75 -10.61 7.03 1.36
C SER A 75 -9.59 6.79 0.25
N LYS A 76 -9.86 7.37 -0.94
CA LYS A 76 -8.94 7.33 -2.08
C LYS A 76 -7.65 8.07 -1.71
N PRO A 77 -6.45 7.49 -1.90
CA PRO A 77 -5.22 8.17 -1.59
C PRO A 77 -4.95 9.32 -2.57
N THR A 78 -4.38 10.40 -2.07
CA THR A 78 -3.83 11.46 -2.91
C THR A 78 -2.42 11.08 -3.36
N PHE A 79 -2.17 11.16 -4.66
CA PHE A 79 -0.88 10.87 -5.27
C PHE A 79 -0.24 12.15 -5.78
N PHE A 80 1.10 12.19 -5.75
CA PHE A 80 1.86 13.11 -6.57
C PHE A 80 2.72 12.33 -7.55
N LYS A 81 3.07 12.99 -8.65
CA LYS A 81 3.93 12.43 -9.68
C LYS A 81 5.39 12.59 -9.30
N LYS A 82 6.16 11.49 -9.42
CA LYS A 82 7.60 11.51 -9.18
C LYS A 82 8.32 10.57 -10.12
N THR A 83 9.39 11.06 -10.72
CA THR A 83 10.37 10.24 -11.42
C THR A 83 11.17 9.42 -10.40
N LEU A 84 11.13 8.08 -10.54
CA LEU A 84 11.86 7.17 -9.66
C LEU A 84 12.97 6.44 -10.43
N CYS A 85 14.16 6.36 -9.83
CA CYS A 85 15.22 5.53 -10.38
C CYS A 85 14.91 4.04 -10.15
N LYS A 86 15.37 3.17 -11.07
CA LYS A 86 15.22 1.70 -10.94
C LYS A 86 15.81 1.16 -9.64
N LYS A 87 16.89 1.78 -9.14
CA LYS A 87 17.56 1.38 -7.88
C LYS A 87 16.76 1.75 -6.62
N GLU A 88 15.91 2.76 -6.71
CA GLU A 88 15.14 3.26 -5.56
C GLU A 88 13.77 2.58 -5.46
N ARG A 89 13.30 1.90 -6.51
CA ARG A 89 11.97 1.29 -6.56
C ARG A 89 12.05 -0.24 -6.54
N ILE A 90 11.20 -0.84 -5.72
CA ILE A 90 11.00 -2.29 -5.76
C ILE A 90 10.09 -2.61 -6.94
N GLN A 91 10.48 -3.60 -7.75
CA GLN A 91 9.67 -4.03 -8.89
C GLN A 91 8.45 -4.81 -8.39
N PRO A 92 7.23 -4.51 -8.88
CA PRO A 92 6.06 -5.31 -8.56
C PRO A 92 6.23 -6.74 -9.09
N VAL A 93 5.81 -7.72 -8.30
CA VAL A 93 5.75 -9.14 -8.69
C VAL A 93 4.39 -9.46 -9.33
N LEU A 94 3.34 -8.79 -8.87
CA LEU A 94 1.99 -8.94 -9.41
C LEU A 94 1.76 -7.98 -10.59
N THR A 95 0.96 -8.44 -11.54
CA THR A 95 0.40 -7.56 -12.58
C THR A 95 -0.83 -6.83 -12.05
N ARG A 96 -1.19 -5.74 -12.72
CA ARG A 96 -2.39 -4.97 -12.41
C ARG A 96 -3.65 -5.84 -12.45
N GLU A 97 -3.78 -6.67 -13.49
CA GLU A 97 -4.95 -7.53 -13.71
C GLU A 97 -5.10 -8.55 -12.57
N LYS A 98 -3.97 -9.11 -12.10
CA LYS A 98 -3.98 -10.03 -10.96
C LYS A 98 -4.38 -9.33 -9.66
N ALA A 99 -3.91 -8.10 -9.44
CA ALA A 99 -4.28 -7.30 -8.27
C ALA A 99 -5.77 -6.91 -8.29
N GLU A 100 -6.32 -6.51 -9.45
CA GLU A 100 -7.75 -6.23 -9.62
C GLU A 100 -8.62 -7.48 -9.36
N LYS A 101 -8.20 -8.64 -9.87
CA LYS A 101 -8.86 -9.93 -9.59
C LYS A 101 -8.85 -10.25 -8.09
N GLN A 102 -7.72 -10.05 -7.42
CA GLN A 102 -7.62 -10.24 -5.96
C GLN A 102 -8.53 -9.28 -5.20
N ALA A 103 -8.61 -8.02 -5.61
CA ALA A 103 -9.50 -7.02 -5.01
C ALA A 103 -10.98 -7.47 -5.04
N ILE A 104 -11.48 -7.92 -6.20
CA ILE A 104 -12.85 -8.44 -6.33
C ILE A 104 -13.07 -9.61 -5.38
N GLN A 105 -12.16 -10.58 -5.38
CA GLN A 105 -12.29 -11.76 -4.52
C GLN A 105 -12.29 -11.38 -3.04
N TYR A 106 -11.45 -10.42 -2.66
CA TYR A 106 -11.42 -9.87 -1.31
C TYR A 106 -12.76 -9.23 -0.93
N PHE A 107 -13.32 -8.36 -1.79
CA PHE A 107 -14.62 -7.74 -1.52
C PHE A 107 -15.77 -8.75 -1.48
N GLN A 108 -15.77 -9.75 -2.35
CA GLN A 108 -16.76 -10.83 -2.31
C GLN A 108 -16.71 -11.57 -0.96
N ARG A 109 -15.51 -11.92 -0.47
CA ARG A 109 -15.34 -12.56 0.86
C ARG A 109 -15.83 -11.66 2.00
N GLN A 110 -15.52 -10.36 1.96
CA GLN A 110 -15.92 -9.41 3.02
C GLN A 110 -17.44 -9.16 3.02
N THR A 111 -18.03 -9.02 1.84
CA THR A 111 -19.45 -8.69 1.68
C THR A 111 -20.34 -9.91 1.94
N ALA A 112 -19.94 -11.12 1.52
CA ALA A 112 -20.64 -12.37 1.83
C ALA A 112 -20.74 -12.66 3.33
N LYS A 113 -19.75 -12.23 4.12
CA LYS A 113 -19.79 -12.36 5.59
C LYS A 113 -20.80 -11.42 6.27
N ARG A 114 -21.13 -10.29 5.64
CA ARG A 114 -21.89 -9.19 6.27
C ARG A 114 -23.34 -9.08 5.82
N LEU A 115 -23.68 -9.62 4.65
CA LEU A 115 -24.98 -9.38 4.02
C LEU A 115 -25.57 -10.69 3.50
N LYS A 116 -26.86 -10.91 3.78
CA LYS A 116 -27.66 -11.96 3.12
C LYS A 116 -28.19 -11.41 1.81
N PHE A 117 -27.64 -11.86 0.69
CA PHE A 117 -28.00 -11.38 -0.63
C PHE A 117 -29.17 -12.16 -1.22
N LEU A 118 -30.10 -11.47 -1.90
CA LEU A 118 -31.11 -12.12 -2.75
C LEU A 118 -30.56 -12.42 -4.15
N ALA A 119 -29.56 -11.66 -4.59
CA ALA A 119 -28.87 -11.85 -5.86
C ALA A 119 -27.38 -11.46 -5.73
N LEU A 120 -26.54 -12.02 -6.61
CA LEU A 120 -25.11 -11.72 -6.62
C LEU A 120 -24.85 -10.21 -6.77
N PRO A 121 -23.99 -9.62 -5.92
CA PRO A 121 -23.57 -8.23 -6.08
C PRO A 121 -22.90 -8.00 -7.43
N ARG A 122 -23.21 -6.86 -8.05
CA ARG A 122 -22.51 -6.40 -9.26
C ARG A 122 -21.38 -5.46 -8.86
N TYR A 123 -20.20 -5.69 -9.42
CA TYR A 123 -19.02 -4.87 -9.19
C TYR A 123 -18.60 -4.21 -10.50
N SER A 124 -18.35 -2.91 -10.48
CA SER A 124 -17.86 -2.15 -11.63
C SER A 124 -16.59 -1.42 -11.20
N LEU A 125 -15.47 -1.68 -11.88
CA LEU A 125 -14.19 -1.04 -11.59
C LEU A 125 -14.30 0.46 -11.86
N THR A 126 -13.91 1.30 -10.90
CA THR A 126 -13.97 2.76 -11.03
C THR A 126 -12.59 3.39 -11.09
N ASP A 127 -11.64 2.87 -10.30
CA ASP A 127 -10.26 3.35 -10.28
C ASP A 127 -9.29 2.19 -10.11
N SER A 128 -8.13 2.30 -10.75
CA SER A 128 -7.03 1.35 -10.57
C SER A 128 -5.70 2.03 -10.86
N HIS A 129 -4.87 2.19 -9.83
CA HIS A 129 -3.60 2.88 -9.93
C HIS A 129 -2.48 2.14 -9.21
N LEU A 130 -1.40 1.85 -9.94
CA LEU A 130 -0.12 1.52 -9.32
C LEU A 130 0.43 2.79 -8.66
N PHE A 131 0.84 2.67 -7.41
CA PHE A 131 1.51 3.73 -6.69
C PHE A 131 2.63 3.18 -5.81
N TYR A 132 3.51 4.06 -5.36
CA TYR A 132 4.60 3.70 -4.49
C TYR A 132 4.52 4.41 -3.16
N ARG A 133 4.73 3.64 -2.10
CA ARG A 133 4.86 4.15 -0.74
C ARG A 133 6.35 4.26 -0.38
N PRO A 134 6.81 5.43 0.08
CA PRO A 134 8.20 5.63 0.47
C PRO A 134 8.51 5.01 1.82
N TYR A 135 9.69 4.39 1.93
CA TYR A 135 10.24 3.84 3.16
C TYR A 135 11.71 4.21 3.29
N TRP A 136 12.19 4.28 4.53
CA TRP A 136 13.60 4.40 4.87
C TRP A 136 14.12 3.05 5.33
N ILE A 137 15.27 2.64 4.79
CA ILE A 137 16.01 1.49 5.28
C ILE A 137 17.09 2.01 6.22
N ILE A 138 17.07 1.53 7.45
CA ILE A 138 17.98 1.94 8.52
C ILE A 138 18.69 0.70 9.01
N SER A 139 20.02 0.74 9.08
CA SER A 139 20.81 -0.39 9.54
C SER A 139 21.81 0.00 10.62
N SER A 140 22.20 -0.99 11.39
CA SER A 140 23.41 -1.04 12.20
C SER A 140 24.14 -2.35 11.88
N LYS A 141 25.25 -2.64 12.55
CA LYS A 141 26.03 -3.87 12.34
C LYS A 141 25.18 -5.14 12.44
N ASN A 142 24.21 -5.17 13.36
CA ASN A 142 23.45 -6.39 13.69
C ASN A 142 21.94 -6.26 13.44
N HIS A 143 21.45 -5.09 13.07
CA HIS A 143 20.02 -4.83 12.95
C HIS A 143 19.71 -4.05 11.70
N ARG A 144 18.57 -4.38 11.09
CA ARG A 144 18.04 -3.63 9.96
C ARG A 144 16.57 -3.37 10.18
N PHE A 145 16.11 -2.20 9.77
CA PHE A 145 14.74 -1.75 9.94
C PHE A 145 14.23 -1.13 8.64
N ILE A 146 12.96 -1.33 8.40
CA ILE A 146 12.19 -0.57 7.42
C ILE A 146 11.28 0.40 8.17
N VAL A 147 11.35 1.69 7.84
CA VAL A 147 10.53 2.75 8.45
C VAL A 147 9.63 3.36 7.40
N ASP A 148 8.33 3.36 7.65
CA ASP A 148 7.33 3.95 6.77
C ASP A 148 7.49 5.48 6.69
N GLY A 149 7.66 6.00 5.48
CA GLY A 149 7.82 7.43 5.21
C GLY A 149 6.57 8.27 5.46
N LEU A 150 5.42 7.64 5.73
CA LEU A 150 4.16 8.32 6.06
C LEU A 150 3.89 8.37 7.57
N SER A 151 3.92 7.21 8.24
CA SER A 151 3.56 7.13 9.66
C SER A 151 4.76 7.07 10.60
N GLY A 152 5.96 6.83 10.06
CA GLY A 152 7.15 6.55 10.85
C GLY A 152 7.07 5.22 11.61
N ARG A 153 6.05 4.39 11.40
CA ARG A 153 6.02 3.03 11.94
C ARG A 153 7.17 2.24 11.34
N PHE A 154 7.75 1.33 12.12
CA PHE A 154 8.92 0.59 11.70
C PHE A 154 8.78 -0.89 12.02
N HIS A 155 9.49 -1.71 11.25
CA HIS A 155 9.58 -3.15 11.44
C HIS A 155 11.03 -3.60 11.26
N PRO A 156 11.51 -4.57 12.05
CA PRO A 156 12.80 -5.18 11.79
C PRO A 156 12.77 -5.95 10.46
N LEU A 157 13.86 -5.86 9.72
CA LEU A 157 14.16 -6.70 8.57
C LEU A 157 15.11 -7.79 9.08
N THR A 158 14.53 -8.95 9.41
CA THR A 158 15.25 -10.16 9.83
C THR A 158 16.11 -10.71 8.73
#